data_AF-A0A9X0I772-F1
#
_entry.id   AF-A0A9X0I772-F1
#
_cell.length_a   1.000
_cell.length_b   1.000
_cell.length_c   1.000
_cell.angle_alpha   90.00
_cell.angle_beta   90.00
_cell.angle_gamma   90.00
#
_symmetry.space_group_name_H-M   'P 1'
#
loop_
_entity.id
_entity.type
_entity.pdbx_description
1 polymer ?
#
loop_
_entity_poly.entity_id
_entity_poly.type
_entity_poly.pdbx_seq_one_letter_code
_entity_poly.pdbx_strand_id
1 'polypeptide(L)'
;MAKRVPDSVSIQLSDGRSLDATNETPGPAERGELELVEVLRPRRFDACPICGDPAATEKEHVPPGSLGGKVMTWTCSRCNNDFGSRVEADLLDWYEGALTTWFASETVRGKRKTGRLLLRWTENGEYVLLPAGKSDEIYAEILAAGDVEMEYDTPEHKRWSLALLKCAYLALCIKFGVIKGEWADQVRADLLAARDAPSRADVPASEIGQRLHVLRGFGPEPITPHPVVTGIFHRPDGPLEGVLLAGRLFVSWTPVNDLQAATPGGIGRRVTTMRVGEPMSGIVTAVTPEPRRPTS
;
A
#
# COMPACT_ATOMS: atom_id res chain seq x y z
N MET A 1 6.13 12.96 -14.27
CA MET A 1 5.65 13.12 -12.87
C MET A 1 4.26 12.51 -12.79
N ALA A 2 4.07 11.42 -12.06
CA ALA A 2 2.73 10.87 -11.84
C ALA A 2 1.90 11.89 -11.03
N LYS A 3 0.66 12.17 -11.47
CA LYS A 3 -0.28 13.01 -10.71
C LYS A 3 -0.57 12.31 -9.39
N ARG A 4 -0.58 13.07 -8.28
CA ARG A 4 -0.89 12.54 -6.94
C ARG A 4 -2.30 11.97 -6.91
N VAL A 5 -2.42 10.82 -6.27
CA VAL A 5 -3.69 10.16 -5.98
C VAL A 5 -4.34 10.87 -4.79
N PRO A 6 -5.63 11.24 -4.86
CA PRO A 6 -6.30 11.92 -3.75
C PRO A 6 -6.64 10.92 -2.62
N ASP A 7 -6.39 11.31 -1.37
CA ASP A 7 -6.78 10.53 -0.19
C ASP A 7 -8.27 10.67 0.09
N SER A 8 -8.82 11.85 -0.15
CA SER A 8 -10.25 12.10 -0.15
C SER A 8 -10.70 12.96 -1.33
N VAL A 9 -11.95 12.79 -1.72
CA VAL A 9 -12.64 13.59 -2.72
C VAL A 9 -14.02 14.00 -2.19
N SER A 10 -14.40 15.25 -2.44
CA SER A 10 -15.75 15.77 -2.23
C SER A 10 -16.34 16.17 -3.57
N ILE A 11 -17.51 15.62 -3.91
CA ILE A 11 -18.19 15.85 -5.18
C ILE A 11 -19.60 16.36 -4.90
N GLN A 12 -19.90 17.59 -5.33
CA GLN A 12 -21.26 18.11 -5.34
C GLN A 12 -21.96 17.70 -6.62
N LEU A 13 -22.96 16.83 -6.52
CA LEU A 13 -23.74 16.34 -7.64
C LEU A 13 -24.81 17.35 -8.07
N SER A 14 -25.23 17.26 -9.34
CA SER A 14 -26.24 18.13 -9.95
C SER A 14 -27.63 18.03 -9.30
N ASP A 15 -27.92 16.95 -8.58
CA ASP A 15 -29.17 16.74 -7.86
C ASP A 15 -29.16 17.33 -6.43
N GLY A 16 -28.08 18.02 -6.05
CA GLY A 16 -27.92 18.65 -4.74
C GLY A 16 -27.24 17.76 -3.70
N ARG A 17 -26.99 16.47 -3.96
CA ARG A 17 -26.24 15.60 -3.05
C ARG A 17 -24.74 15.93 -3.02
N SER A 18 -24.10 15.73 -1.87
CA SER A 18 -22.63 15.73 -1.73
C SER A 18 -22.15 14.29 -1.52
N LEU A 19 -21.08 13.91 -2.21
CA LEU A 19 -20.35 12.66 -1.99
C LEU A 19 -18.99 12.98 -1.40
N ASP A 20 -18.83 12.71 -0.11
CA ASP A 20 -17.55 12.76 0.58
C ASP A 20 -17.01 11.34 0.70
N ALA A 21 -15.90 11.07 0.03
CA ALA A 21 -15.31 9.74 -0.03
C ALA A 21 -13.82 9.76 0.29
N THR A 22 -13.37 8.86 1.15
CA THR A 22 -11.98 8.77 1.64
C THR A 22 -11.37 7.41 1.31
N ASN A 23 -10.06 7.26 1.47
CA ASN A 23 -9.37 5.97 1.34
C ASN A 23 -9.47 5.08 2.59
N GLU A 24 -10.22 5.52 3.61
CA GLU A 24 -10.48 4.76 4.83
C GLU A 24 -11.48 3.64 4.54
N THR A 25 -11.13 2.40 4.89
CA THR A 25 -12.01 1.26 4.66
C THR A 25 -13.01 1.14 5.82
N PRO A 26 -14.33 1.04 5.55
CA PRO A 26 -15.33 0.81 6.57
C PRO A 26 -15.06 -0.50 7.31
N GLY A 27 -15.18 -0.47 8.63
CA GLY A 27 -14.98 -1.67 9.44
C GLY A 27 -14.50 -1.34 10.85
N PRO A 28 -14.22 -2.39 11.66
CA PRO A 28 -13.63 -2.19 12.97
C PRO A 28 -12.25 -1.55 12.82
N ALA A 29 -12.12 -0.34 13.35
CA ALA A 29 -10.83 0.31 13.51
C ALA A 29 -10.22 -0.08 14.85
N GLU A 30 -8.96 -0.49 14.84
CA GLU A 30 -8.19 -0.63 16.07
C GLU A 30 -7.84 0.77 16.59
N ARG A 31 -8.11 1.02 17.88
CA ARG A 31 -7.81 2.30 18.55
C ARG A 31 -6.79 2.06 19.64
N GLY A 32 -5.77 2.91 19.69
CA GLY A 32 -4.72 2.88 20.70
C GLY A 32 -3.86 4.13 20.62
N GLU A 33 -2.99 4.29 21.60
CA GLU A 33 -2.02 5.39 21.64
C GLU A 33 -0.72 4.95 20.99
N LEU A 34 -0.19 5.77 20.07
CA LEU A 34 1.11 5.54 19.45
C LEU A 34 2.15 6.47 20.07
N GLU A 35 3.06 5.90 20.85
CA GLU A 35 4.23 6.59 21.37
C GLU A 35 5.35 6.59 20.34
N LEU A 36 5.84 7.77 19.97
CA LEU A 36 6.99 7.93 19.07
C LEU A 36 8.28 7.90 19.90
N VAL A 37 9.11 6.88 19.70
CA VAL A 37 10.31 6.63 20.52
C VAL A 37 11.55 7.27 19.91
N GLU A 38 11.86 7.00 18.63
CA GLU A 38 13.12 7.44 18.02
C GLU A 38 12.98 7.72 16.53
N VAL A 39 13.40 8.92 16.10
CA VAL A 39 13.50 9.27 14.69
C VAL A 39 14.79 8.67 14.11
N LEU A 40 14.65 7.74 13.17
CA LEU A 40 15.81 7.11 12.54
C LEU A 40 16.49 8.06 11.55
N ARG A 41 17.82 7.97 11.48
CA ARG A 41 18.65 8.73 10.54
C ARG A 41 19.22 7.81 9.46
N PRO A 42 19.48 8.32 8.24
CA PRO A 42 20.04 7.49 7.19
C PRO A 42 21.35 6.81 7.63
N ARG A 43 21.51 5.54 7.30
CA ARG A 43 22.71 4.75 7.64
C ARG A 43 23.22 3.99 6.43
N ARG A 44 24.53 4.09 6.20
CA ARG A 44 25.24 3.30 5.20
C ARG A 44 25.83 2.04 5.84
N PHE A 45 25.86 0.97 5.07
CA PHE A 45 26.47 -0.31 5.44
C PHE A 45 27.59 -0.64 4.45
N ASP A 46 28.57 -1.42 4.90
CA ASP A 46 29.69 -1.90 4.06
C ASP A 46 29.26 -3.02 3.10
N ALA A 47 28.13 -3.65 3.37
CA ALA A 47 27.52 -4.68 2.52
C ALA A 47 25.99 -4.54 2.55
N CYS A 48 25.33 -5.08 1.54
CA CYS A 48 23.88 -4.98 1.41
C CYS A 48 23.22 -5.68 2.61
N PRO A 49 22.38 -5.00 3.40
CA PRO A 49 21.78 -5.60 4.59
C PRO A 49 20.87 -6.80 4.27
N ILE A 50 20.36 -6.90 3.03
CA ILE A 50 19.46 -7.97 2.59
C ILE A 50 20.22 -9.21 2.14
N CYS A 51 21.26 -9.06 1.31
CA CYS A 51 21.92 -10.20 0.65
C CYS A 51 23.40 -10.38 0.98
N GLY A 52 24.00 -9.46 1.74
CA GLY A 52 25.42 -9.51 2.08
C GLY A 52 26.39 -9.11 0.97
N ASP A 53 25.89 -8.72 -0.21
CA ASP A 53 26.73 -8.26 -1.32
C ASP A 53 27.51 -6.99 -0.92
N PRO A 54 28.86 -6.99 -1.03
CA PRO A 54 29.69 -5.83 -0.68
C PRO A 54 29.41 -4.59 -1.56
N ALA A 55 28.78 -4.74 -2.72
CA ALA A 55 28.43 -3.64 -3.61
C ALA A 55 27.14 -2.90 -3.19
N ALA A 56 27.06 -2.45 -1.93
CA ALA A 56 25.93 -1.65 -1.42
C ALA A 56 26.03 -0.17 -1.82
N THR A 57 25.86 0.11 -3.12
CA THR A 57 26.06 1.45 -3.70
C THR A 57 24.76 2.18 -4.06
N GLU A 58 23.63 1.48 -4.16
CA GLU A 58 22.36 2.08 -4.58
C GLU A 58 21.61 2.69 -3.41
N LYS A 59 21.05 3.88 -3.62
CA LYS A 59 20.25 4.60 -2.62
C LYS A 59 18.86 3.98 -2.49
N GLU A 60 18.59 3.41 -1.32
CA GLU A 60 17.33 2.75 -1.01
C GLU A 60 16.39 3.70 -0.24
N HIS A 61 15.15 3.80 -0.70
CA HIS A 61 14.11 4.54 0.02
C HIS A 61 13.46 3.62 1.07
N VAL A 62 13.32 4.09 2.31
CA VAL A 62 12.59 3.37 3.37
C VAL A 62 11.53 4.30 3.98
N PRO A 63 10.22 4.02 3.82
CA PRO A 63 9.62 3.08 2.86
C PRO A 63 9.90 3.47 1.39
N PRO A 64 9.39 2.76 0.37
CA PRO A 64 9.51 3.17 -1.03
C PRO A 64 9.11 4.62 -1.27
N GLY A 65 9.78 5.30 -2.19
CA GLY A 65 9.53 6.72 -2.46
C GLY A 65 8.09 7.02 -2.91
N SER A 66 7.43 6.06 -3.56
CA SER A 66 6.00 6.16 -3.94
C SER A 66 5.06 6.26 -2.74
N LEU A 67 5.47 5.79 -1.56
CA LEU A 67 4.74 5.89 -0.29
C LEU A 67 5.21 7.07 0.58
N GLY A 68 5.90 8.06 -0.01
CA GLY A 68 6.42 9.20 0.74
C GLY A 68 7.73 8.94 1.49
N GLY A 69 8.34 7.76 1.34
CA GLY A 69 9.63 7.50 1.97
C GLY A 69 10.79 8.30 1.38
N LYS A 70 11.91 8.29 2.11
CA LYS A 70 13.15 9.03 1.80
C LYS A 70 14.31 8.04 1.68
N VAL A 71 15.41 8.46 1.07
CA VAL A 71 16.64 7.66 1.07
C VAL A 71 17.13 7.53 2.51
N MET A 72 17.10 6.31 3.03
CA MET A 72 17.49 6.01 4.41
C MET A 72 18.67 5.05 4.49
N THR A 73 18.97 4.32 3.42
CA THR A 73 20.10 3.39 3.42
C THR A 73 20.61 3.09 2.02
N TRP A 74 21.54 2.14 1.91
CA TRP A 74 22.10 1.65 0.66
C TRP A 74 21.97 0.13 0.55
N THR A 75 21.60 -0.32 -0.64
CA THR A 75 21.49 -1.74 -1.00
C THR A 75 22.29 -2.01 -2.28
N CYS A 76 22.45 -3.29 -2.65
CA CYS A 76 23.01 -3.60 -3.96
C CYS A 76 21.98 -3.36 -5.06
N SER A 77 22.45 -3.14 -6.29
CA SER A 77 21.59 -2.80 -7.43
C SER A 77 20.49 -3.83 -7.69
N ARG A 78 20.82 -5.11 -7.54
CA ARG A 78 19.85 -6.20 -7.70
C ARG A 78 18.71 -6.10 -6.68
N CYS A 79 19.04 -5.98 -5.40
CA CYS A 79 18.02 -5.83 -4.35
C CYS A 79 17.21 -4.54 -4.54
N ASN A 80 17.86 -3.40 -4.82
CA ASN A 80 17.18 -2.12 -5.00
C ASN A 80 16.13 -2.16 -6.13
N ASN A 81 16.46 -2.80 -7.26
CA ASN A 81 15.61 -2.75 -8.45
C ASN A 81 14.55 -3.86 -8.49
N ASP A 82 14.89 -5.07 -8.04
CA ASP A 82 14.02 -6.23 -8.22
C ASP A 82 12.77 -6.15 -7.32
N PHE A 83 12.91 -5.68 -6.07
CA PHE A 83 11.77 -5.58 -5.15
C PHE A 83 10.66 -4.64 -5.64
N GLY A 84 11.01 -3.56 -6.35
CA GLY A 84 10.06 -2.56 -6.83
C GLY A 84 8.92 -3.16 -7.66
N SER A 85 9.28 -3.97 -8.66
CA SER A 85 8.31 -4.60 -9.57
C SER A 85 7.65 -5.85 -8.97
N ARG A 86 8.36 -6.55 -8.09
CA ARG A 86 7.95 -7.85 -7.54
C ARG A 86 6.99 -7.73 -6.36
N VAL A 87 7.21 -6.78 -5.45
CA VAL A 87 6.44 -6.71 -4.19
C VAL A 87 5.95 -5.30 -3.86
N GLU A 88 6.73 -4.25 -4.13
CA GLU A 88 6.39 -2.89 -3.68
C GLU A 88 5.20 -2.29 -4.43
N ALA A 89 4.98 -2.72 -5.68
CA ALA A 89 3.81 -2.29 -6.43
C ALA A 89 2.48 -2.76 -5.81
N ASP A 90 2.39 -3.98 -5.24
CA ASP A 90 1.18 -4.37 -4.48
C ASP A 90 1.05 -3.55 -3.20
N LEU A 91 2.16 -3.19 -2.55
CA LEU A 91 2.10 -2.34 -1.36
C LEU A 91 1.55 -0.96 -1.70
N LEU A 92 1.99 -0.38 -2.81
CA LEU A 92 1.44 0.89 -3.29
C LEU A 92 -0.04 0.75 -3.66
N ASP A 93 -0.42 -0.30 -4.38
CA ASP A 93 -1.83 -0.51 -4.74
C ASP A 93 -2.70 -0.73 -3.49
N TRP A 94 -2.23 -1.48 -2.50
CA TRP A 94 -2.92 -1.66 -1.22
C TRP A 94 -3.06 -0.34 -0.46
N TYR A 95 -1.97 0.43 -0.38
CA TYR A 95 -1.98 1.72 0.28
C TYR A 95 -2.90 2.71 -0.44
N GLU A 96 -2.91 2.78 -1.76
CA GLU A 96 -3.77 3.72 -2.48
C GLU A 96 -5.23 3.26 -2.62
N GLY A 97 -5.54 2.03 -2.19
CA GLY A 97 -6.83 1.38 -2.45
C GLY A 97 -7.06 1.15 -3.95
N ALA A 98 -6.00 0.88 -4.71
CA ALA A 98 -6.05 0.74 -6.15
C ALA A 98 -6.42 -0.69 -6.56
N LEU A 99 -7.27 -0.78 -7.59
CA LEU A 99 -7.70 -2.00 -8.23
C LEU A 99 -7.22 -2.00 -9.68
N THR A 100 -6.78 -3.17 -10.16
CA THR A 100 -6.63 -3.40 -11.61
C THR A 100 -7.94 -3.99 -12.10
N THR A 101 -8.59 -3.36 -13.07
CA THR A 101 -9.97 -3.72 -13.42
C THR A 101 -10.19 -3.85 -14.92
N TRP A 102 -11.18 -4.65 -15.29
CA TRP A 102 -11.62 -4.91 -16.65
C TRP A 102 -13.13 -4.77 -16.71
N PHE A 103 -13.62 -4.14 -17.77
CA PHE A 103 -15.06 -3.98 -18.00
C PHE A 103 -15.50 -4.70 -19.27
N ALA A 104 -16.72 -5.21 -19.25
CA ALA A 104 -17.42 -5.71 -20.41
C ALA A 104 -18.91 -5.33 -20.35
N SER A 105 -19.49 -5.09 -21.51
CA SER A 105 -20.93 -4.88 -21.70
C SER A 105 -21.38 -5.64 -22.95
N GLU A 106 -22.69 -5.74 -23.16
CA GLU A 106 -23.24 -6.29 -24.40
C GLU A 106 -22.96 -5.41 -25.63
N THR A 107 -22.76 -4.10 -25.41
CA THR A 107 -22.53 -3.11 -26.47
C THR A 107 -21.11 -3.14 -27.02
N VAL A 108 -20.11 -3.54 -26.20
CA VAL A 108 -18.69 -3.54 -26.59
C VAL A 108 -18.14 -4.96 -26.58
N ARG A 109 -17.65 -5.41 -27.75
CA ARG A 109 -17.11 -6.77 -27.89
C ARG A 109 -15.85 -6.98 -27.03
N GLY A 110 -15.96 -7.88 -26.07
CA GLY A 110 -14.87 -8.39 -25.24
C GLY A 110 -14.46 -7.46 -24.10
N LYS A 111 -13.62 -7.97 -23.18
CA LYS A 111 -13.17 -7.22 -21.99
C LYS A 111 -12.21 -6.09 -22.36
N ARG A 112 -12.31 -4.95 -21.67
CA ARG A 112 -11.39 -3.82 -21.79
C ARG A 112 -10.73 -3.55 -20.45
N LYS A 113 -9.40 -3.63 -20.42
CA LYS A 113 -8.60 -3.35 -19.23
C LYS A 113 -8.52 -1.84 -19.01
N THR A 114 -9.08 -1.36 -17.91
CA THR A 114 -8.92 0.05 -17.53
C THR A 114 -7.62 0.30 -16.79
N GLY A 115 -7.31 1.58 -16.62
CA GLY A 115 -6.26 2.03 -15.72
C GLY A 115 -6.56 1.63 -14.26
N ARG A 116 -5.72 2.13 -13.36
CA ARG A 116 -5.94 1.92 -11.92
C ARG A 116 -7.24 2.62 -11.51
N LEU A 117 -8.14 1.90 -10.87
CA LEU A 117 -9.31 2.50 -10.20
C LEU A 117 -9.03 2.57 -8.71
N LEU A 118 -9.29 3.72 -8.11
CA LEU A 118 -9.11 3.94 -6.69
C LEU A 118 -10.44 3.72 -5.99
N LEU A 119 -10.46 2.79 -5.04
CA LEU A 119 -11.61 2.55 -4.18
C LEU A 119 -11.60 3.60 -3.06
N ARG A 120 -12.68 4.37 -2.98
CA ARG A 120 -12.93 5.31 -1.88
C ARG A 120 -14.26 4.96 -1.24
N TRP A 121 -14.40 5.23 0.05
CA TRP A 121 -15.60 4.91 0.82
C TRP A 121 -16.22 6.16 1.39
N THR A 122 -17.55 6.20 1.38
CA THR A 122 -18.34 7.21 2.07
C THR A 122 -18.56 6.80 3.52
N GLU A 123 -18.97 7.75 4.37
CA GLU A 123 -19.31 7.48 5.78
C GLU A 123 -20.43 6.44 5.93
N ASN A 124 -21.30 6.32 4.93
CA ASN A 124 -22.42 5.38 4.91
C ASN A 124 -22.01 3.97 4.44
N GLY A 125 -20.73 3.74 4.15
CA GLY A 125 -20.23 2.46 3.64
C GLY A 125 -20.51 2.22 2.16
N GLU A 126 -20.93 3.24 1.41
CA GLU A 126 -20.94 3.19 -0.05
C GLU A 126 -19.52 3.42 -0.58
N TYR A 127 -19.27 3.07 -1.84
CA TYR A 127 -17.95 3.27 -2.43
C TYR A 127 -18.01 4.04 -3.76
N VAL A 128 -16.91 4.73 -4.05
CA VAL A 128 -16.65 5.46 -5.28
C VAL A 128 -15.41 4.88 -5.94
N LEU A 129 -15.50 4.56 -7.23
CA LEU A 129 -14.36 4.14 -8.05
C LEU A 129 -13.84 5.35 -8.84
N LEU A 130 -12.66 5.84 -8.49
CA LEU A 130 -12.05 6.99 -9.16
C LEU A 130 -10.98 6.52 -10.16
N PRO A 131 -11.07 6.87 -11.45
CA PRO A 131 -10.01 6.54 -12.39
C PRO A 131 -8.74 7.33 -12.08
N ALA A 132 -7.64 6.62 -11.86
CA ALA A 132 -6.31 7.19 -11.68
C ALA A 132 -5.53 7.15 -13.01
N GLY A 133 -5.47 8.30 -13.68
CA GLY A 133 -4.71 8.48 -14.93
C GLY A 133 -5.62 8.81 -16.12
N LYS A 134 -5.21 8.40 -17.32
CA LYS A 134 -6.03 8.58 -18.52
C LYS A 134 -7.12 7.52 -18.55
N SER A 135 -8.36 7.96 -18.71
CA SER A 135 -9.50 7.10 -19.05
C SER A 135 -9.62 7.01 -20.57
N ASP A 136 -9.84 5.82 -21.09
CA ASP A 136 -10.21 5.61 -22.49
C ASP A 136 -11.69 6.02 -22.68
N GLU A 137 -12.02 6.62 -23.82
CA GLU A 137 -13.39 7.04 -24.15
C GLU A 137 -14.33 5.84 -24.26
N ILE A 138 -13.79 4.64 -24.58
CA ILE A 138 -14.56 3.39 -24.63
C ILE A 138 -15.23 3.04 -23.30
N TYR A 139 -14.72 3.54 -22.16
CA TYR A 139 -15.36 3.30 -20.86
C TYR A 139 -16.69 4.03 -20.73
N ALA A 140 -16.84 5.21 -21.34
CA ALA A 140 -18.12 5.91 -21.35
C ALA A 140 -19.18 5.09 -22.12
N GLU A 141 -18.79 4.49 -23.24
CA GLU A 141 -19.66 3.59 -24.03
C GLU A 141 -20.03 2.32 -23.28
N ILE A 142 -19.06 1.69 -22.60
CA ILE A 142 -19.30 0.48 -21.79
C ILE A 142 -20.27 0.79 -20.64
N LEU A 143 -20.02 1.88 -19.90
CA LEU A 143 -20.86 2.29 -18.77
C LEU A 143 -22.27 2.72 -19.21
N ALA A 144 -22.42 3.31 -20.40
CA ALA A 144 -23.72 3.68 -20.96
C ALA A 144 -24.61 2.49 -21.33
N ALA A 145 -24.09 1.26 -21.35
CA ALA A 145 -24.88 0.05 -21.59
C ALA A 145 -25.86 -0.27 -20.45
N GLY A 146 -25.72 0.35 -19.28
CA GLY A 146 -26.52 0.07 -18.09
C GLY A 146 -25.97 -1.13 -17.33
N ASP A 147 -26.08 -2.35 -17.87
CA ASP A 147 -25.53 -3.54 -17.20
C ASP A 147 -24.10 -3.82 -17.65
N VAL A 148 -23.17 -3.81 -16.69
CA VAL A 148 -21.73 -3.93 -16.93
C VAL A 148 -21.14 -5.02 -16.04
N GLU A 149 -20.39 -5.94 -16.65
CA GLU A 149 -19.52 -6.86 -15.92
C GLU A 149 -18.22 -6.12 -15.57
N MET A 150 -17.89 -6.08 -14.27
CA MET A 150 -16.63 -5.60 -13.76
C MET A 150 -15.83 -6.77 -13.18
N GLU A 151 -14.64 -6.96 -13.72
CA GLU A 151 -13.66 -7.91 -13.22
C GLU A 151 -12.50 -7.14 -12.60
N TYR A 152 -11.99 -7.57 -11.44
CA TYR A 152 -10.91 -6.86 -10.78
C TYR A 152 -9.98 -7.76 -9.96
N ASP A 153 -8.72 -7.32 -9.90
CA ASP A 153 -7.71 -7.88 -9.03
C ASP A 153 -7.44 -6.92 -7.87
N THR A 154 -7.41 -7.47 -6.66
CA THR A 154 -6.95 -6.76 -5.48
C THR A 154 -5.44 -6.95 -5.27
N PRO A 155 -4.76 -6.02 -4.60
CA PRO A 155 -3.35 -6.17 -4.25
C PRO A 155 -3.11 -7.44 -3.44
N GLU A 156 -2.09 -8.22 -3.79
CA GLU A 156 -1.93 -9.54 -3.19
C GLU A 156 -1.23 -9.49 -1.84
N HIS A 157 -1.91 -10.00 -0.79
CA HIS A 157 -1.45 -9.96 0.61
C HIS A 157 0.00 -10.37 0.79
N LYS A 158 0.37 -11.55 0.26
CA LYS A 158 1.72 -12.10 0.42
C LYS A 158 2.81 -11.17 -0.11
N ARG A 159 2.51 -10.38 -1.15
CA ARG A 159 3.49 -9.50 -1.80
C ARG A 159 3.59 -8.16 -1.09
N TRP A 160 2.47 -7.52 -0.76
CA TRP A 160 2.56 -6.27 -0.02
C TRP A 160 3.07 -6.47 1.41
N SER A 161 2.79 -7.61 2.05
CA SER A 161 3.31 -7.92 3.38
C SER A 161 4.82 -8.17 3.37
N LEU A 162 5.35 -8.82 2.32
CA LEU A 162 6.80 -8.92 2.06
C LEU A 162 7.46 -7.55 1.85
N ALA A 163 6.80 -6.63 1.16
CA ALA A 163 7.31 -5.27 0.99
C ALA A 163 7.36 -4.51 2.33
N LEU A 164 6.35 -4.67 3.20
CA LEU A 164 6.38 -4.13 4.56
C LEU A 164 7.47 -4.79 5.42
N LEU A 165 7.65 -6.10 5.30
CA LEU A 165 8.73 -6.83 5.98
C LEU A 165 10.10 -6.27 5.58
N LYS A 166 10.33 -6.04 4.28
CA LYS A 166 11.54 -5.38 3.78
C LYS A 166 11.73 -4.02 4.45
N CYS A 167 10.70 -3.17 4.48
CA CYS A 167 10.79 -1.83 5.07
C CYS A 167 11.11 -1.89 6.56
N ALA A 168 10.42 -2.74 7.32
CA ALA A 168 10.65 -2.92 8.75
C ALA A 168 12.04 -3.46 9.05
N TYR A 169 12.49 -4.47 8.29
CA TYR A 169 13.82 -5.03 8.41
C TYR A 169 14.93 -4.00 8.15
N LEU A 170 14.79 -3.18 7.10
CA LEU A 170 15.74 -2.12 6.81
C LEU A 170 15.75 -1.03 7.88
N ALA A 171 14.58 -0.65 8.42
CA ALA A 171 14.48 0.28 9.54
C ALA A 171 15.21 -0.25 10.79
N LEU A 172 15.03 -1.52 11.11
CA LEU A 172 15.76 -2.16 12.22
C LEU A 172 17.26 -2.21 11.94
N CYS A 173 17.68 -2.48 10.70
CA CYS A 173 19.10 -2.43 10.34
C CYS A 173 19.69 -1.03 10.49
N ILE A 174 18.92 0.01 10.15
CA ILE A 174 19.34 1.41 10.33
C ILE A 174 19.60 1.68 11.82
N LYS A 175 18.69 1.26 12.70
CA LYS A 175 18.82 1.43 14.15
C LYS A 175 19.98 0.63 14.73
N PHE A 176 20.02 -0.67 14.50
CA PHE A 176 20.90 -1.60 15.23
C PHE A 176 22.15 -2.04 14.46
N GLY A 177 22.27 -1.70 13.19
CA GLY A 177 23.23 -2.31 12.28
C GLY A 177 22.66 -3.57 11.63
N VAL A 178 23.43 -4.20 10.75
CA VAL A 178 22.99 -5.44 10.08
C VAL A 178 22.73 -6.52 11.13
N ILE A 179 21.46 -6.89 11.29
CA ILE A 179 20.98 -7.79 12.34
C ILE A 179 21.42 -9.22 12.02
N LYS A 180 21.83 -9.95 13.05
CA LYS A 180 22.27 -11.35 12.97
C LYS A 180 21.34 -12.25 13.79
N GLY A 181 21.36 -13.55 13.51
CA GLY A 181 20.57 -14.57 14.19
C GLY A 181 19.44 -15.11 13.32
N GLU A 182 18.86 -16.23 13.76
CA GLU A 182 17.93 -17.07 12.99
C GLU A 182 16.75 -16.28 12.40
N TRP A 183 16.15 -15.39 13.19
CA TRP A 183 15.07 -14.53 12.70
C TRP A 183 15.50 -13.64 11.53
N ALA A 184 16.68 -13.00 11.63
CA ALA A 184 17.19 -12.14 10.57
C ALA A 184 17.61 -12.95 9.33
N ASP A 185 18.12 -14.17 9.53
CA ASP A 185 18.43 -15.10 8.45
C ASP A 185 17.15 -15.53 7.71
N GLN A 186 16.07 -15.83 8.43
CA GLN A 186 14.78 -16.18 7.83
C GLN A 186 14.17 -15.01 7.07
N VAL A 187 14.18 -13.79 7.64
CA VAL A 187 13.71 -12.59 6.94
C VAL A 187 14.50 -12.38 5.64
N ARG A 188 15.83 -12.51 5.69
CA ARG A 188 16.66 -12.40 4.47
C ARG A 188 16.32 -13.51 3.47
N ALA A 189 16.15 -14.75 3.92
CA ALA A 189 15.79 -15.86 3.03
C ALA A 189 14.46 -15.60 2.31
N ASP A 190 13.43 -15.13 3.02
CA ASP A 190 12.13 -14.78 2.46
C ASP A 190 12.24 -13.65 1.43
N LEU A 191 13.00 -12.60 1.76
CA LEU A 191 13.26 -11.48 0.85
C LEU A 191 14.04 -11.92 -0.39
N LEU A 192 15.05 -12.78 -0.23
CA LEU A 192 15.82 -13.32 -1.35
C LEU A 192 14.95 -14.21 -2.25
N ALA A 193 14.09 -15.05 -1.67
CA ALA A 193 13.16 -15.88 -2.44
C ALA A 193 12.18 -15.02 -3.24
N ALA A 194 11.67 -13.93 -2.67
CA ALA A 194 10.85 -12.96 -3.39
C ALA A 194 11.63 -12.26 -4.52
N ARG A 195 12.87 -11.83 -4.25
CA ARG A 195 13.78 -11.19 -5.22
C ARG A 195 14.21 -12.14 -6.35
N ASP A 196 14.22 -13.45 -6.11
CA ASP A 196 14.74 -14.43 -7.07
C ASP A 196 13.64 -15.23 -7.78
N ALA A 197 12.37 -15.05 -7.41
CA ALA A 197 11.22 -15.61 -8.11
C ALA A 197 11.27 -15.35 -9.64
N PRO A 198 10.87 -16.29 -10.51
CA PRO A 198 10.88 -16.07 -11.96
C PRO A 198 9.94 -14.95 -12.43
N SER A 199 8.82 -14.78 -11.72
CA SER A 199 7.83 -13.74 -12.00
C SER A 199 7.17 -13.23 -10.71
N ARG A 200 6.38 -12.16 -10.84
CA ARG A 200 5.55 -11.65 -9.73
C ARG A 200 4.52 -12.66 -9.24
N ALA A 201 4.02 -13.55 -10.12
CA ALA A 201 3.07 -14.58 -9.73
C ALA A 201 3.73 -15.65 -8.83
N ASP A 202 5.03 -15.91 -9.07
CA ASP A 202 5.83 -16.94 -8.40
C ASP A 202 6.45 -16.47 -7.08
N VAL A 203 6.20 -15.23 -6.65
CA VAL A 203 6.70 -14.73 -5.36
C VAL A 203 6.09 -15.59 -4.23
N PRO A 204 6.92 -16.27 -3.41
CA PRO A 204 6.43 -17.12 -2.35
C PRO A 204 5.82 -16.31 -1.21
N ALA A 205 5.00 -16.98 -0.39
CA ALA A 205 4.53 -16.42 0.87
C ALA A 205 5.67 -16.40 1.90
N SER A 206 5.73 -15.34 2.72
CA SER A 206 6.56 -15.28 3.93
C SER A 206 5.68 -15.45 5.15
N GLU A 207 5.99 -16.44 6.00
CA GLU A 207 5.25 -16.62 7.27
C GLU A 207 5.42 -15.39 8.17
N ILE A 208 6.65 -14.86 8.28
CA ILE A 208 6.94 -13.66 9.08
C ILE A 208 6.18 -12.47 8.53
N GLY A 209 6.23 -12.25 7.21
CA GLY A 209 5.53 -11.16 6.54
C GLY A 209 4.01 -11.21 6.76
N GLN A 210 3.41 -12.40 6.69
CA GLN A 210 1.97 -12.57 6.90
C GLN A 210 1.51 -12.37 8.36
N ARG A 211 2.43 -12.44 9.32
CA ARG A 211 2.17 -12.26 10.75
C ARG A 211 2.49 -10.85 11.25
N LEU A 212 2.92 -9.95 10.36
CA LEU A 212 3.11 -8.54 10.70
C LEU A 212 1.80 -7.93 11.17
N HIS A 213 1.86 -7.21 12.29
CA HIS A 213 0.76 -6.35 12.69
C HIS A 213 0.93 -4.99 12.03
N VAL A 214 -0.04 -4.62 11.18
CA VAL A 214 0.02 -3.42 10.34
C VAL A 214 -1.15 -2.52 10.67
N LEU A 215 -0.86 -1.31 11.14
CA LEU A 215 -1.85 -0.27 11.35
C LEU A 215 -1.61 0.87 10.38
N ARG A 216 -2.70 1.41 9.86
CA ARG A 216 -2.66 2.56 8.95
C ARG A 216 -3.42 3.72 9.57
N GLY A 217 -2.72 4.84 9.72
CA GLY A 217 -3.33 6.12 10.06
C GLY A 217 -4.05 6.72 8.85
N PHE A 218 -5.34 6.98 9.01
CA PHE A 218 -6.16 7.74 8.08
C PHE A 218 -6.28 9.18 8.59
N GLY A 219 -6.26 10.14 7.67
CA GLY A 219 -6.28 11.56 8.02
C GLY A 219 -5.51 12.43 7.03
N PRO A 220 -5.76 13.74 7.01
CA PRO A 220 -5.14 14.66 6.06
C PRO A 220 -3.63 14.82 6.31
N GLU A 221 -3.20 14.78 7.57
CA GLU A 221 -1.80 14.95 7.96
C GLU A 221 -1.19 13.63 8.44
N PRO A 222 0.10 13.37 8.14
CA PRO A 222 0.83 12.25 8.73
C PRO A 222 1.00 12.49 10.24
N ILE A 223 1.09 11.40 11.00
CA ILE A 223 1.32 11.43 12.45
C ILE A 223 2.65 12.12 12.79
N THR A 224 3.63 12.02 11.89
CA THR A 224 4.93 12.67 12.01
C THR A 224 5.48 13.03 10.64
N PRO A 225 6.22 14.15 10.49
CA PRO A 225 6.86 14.51 9.22
C PRO A 225 8.09 13.64 8.90
N HIS A 226 8.52 12.78 9.83
CA HIS A 226 9.70 11.94 9.65
C HIS A 226 9.39 10.67 8.85
N PRO A 227 10.28 10.26 7.92
CA PRO A 227 10.02 9.12 7.04
C PRO A 227 10.02 7.77 7.77
N VAL A 228 10.80 7.65 8.85
CA VAL A 228 10.95 6.42 9.64
C VAL A 228 11.15 6.77 11.10
N VAL A 229 10.27 6.27 11.97
CA VAL A 229 10.32 6.48 13.42
C VAL A 229 10.03 5.14 14.11
N THR A 230 10.84 4.71 15.09
CA THR A 230 10.42 3.58 15.94
C THR A 230 9.40 4.05 16.95
N GLY A 231 8.41 3.22 17.25
CA GLY A 231 7.34 3.56 18.19
C GLY A 231 6.80 2.35 18.92
N ILE A 232 5.98 2.63 19.93
CA ILE A 232 5.25 1.65 20.71
C ILE A 232 3.77 1.95 20.56
N PHE A 233 3.02 0.99 20.05
CA PHE A 233 1.56 1.07 19.98
C PHE A 233 0.96 0.40 21.21
N HIS A 234 0.28 1.19 22.06
CA HIS A 234 -0.29 0.75 23.32
C HIS A 234 -1.69 0.20 23.11
N ARG A 235 -1.87 -1.11 23.35
CA ARG A 235 -3.15 -1.82 23.28
C ARG A 235 -3.57 -2.37 24.65
N PRO A 236 -4.86 -2.68 24.86
CA PRO A 236 -5.34 -3.29 26.10
C PRO A 236 -4.68 -4.64 26.45
N ASP A 237 -4.26 -5.41 25.45
CA ASP A 237 -3.63 -6.73 25.59
C ASP A 237 -2.09 -6.69 25.62
N GLY A 238 -1.48 -5.50 25.45
CA GLY A 238 -0.05 -5.28 25.59
C GLY A 238 0.54 -4.34 24.54
N PRO A 239 1.72 -3.75 24.81
CA PRO A 239 2.37 -2.87 23.86
C PRO A 239 2.96 -3.65 22.67
N LEU A 240 2.86 -3.07 21.48
CA LEU A 240 3.53 -3.55 20.28
C LEU A 240 4.66 -2.60 19.89
N GLU A 241 5.88 -3.10 19.85
CA GLU A 241 7.02 -2.37 19.31
C GLU A 241 7.01 -2.45 17.79
N GLY A 242 7.31 -1.34 17.13
CA GLY A 242 7.27 -1.29 15.67
C GLY A 242 7.95 -0.06 15.08
N VAL A 243 7.79 0.07 13.77
CA VAL A 243 8.24 1.22 13.00
C VAL A 243 7.05 1.89 12.33
N LEU A 244 6.97 3.21 12.49
CA LEU A 244 6.09 4.07 11.73
C LEU A 244 6.81 4.53 10.46
N LEU A 245 6.28 4.10 9.31
CA LEU A 245 6.76 4.38 7.97
C LEU A 245 5.93 5.49 7.34
N ALA A 246 6.60 6.48 6.75
CA ALA A 246 6.02 7.67 6.12
C ALA A 246 4.98 8.39 7.00
N GLY A 247 5.12 8.30 8.32
CA GLY A 247 4.20 8.88 9.28
C GLY A 247 2.77 8.32 9.24
N ARG A 248 2.52 7.19 8.57
CA ARG A 248 1.17 6.65 8.36
C ARG A 248 1.04 5.15 8.54
N LEU A 249 2.08 4.38 8.27
CA LEU A 249 2.04 2.92 8.34
C LEU A 249 2.86 2.42 9.52
N PHE A 250 2.21 2.01 10.59
CA PHE A 250 2.88 1.34 11.71
C PHE A 250 2.97 -0.15 11.40
N VAL A 251 4.18 -0.70 11.48
CA VAL A 251 4.48 -2.11 11.26
C VAL A 251 5.20 -2.64 12.49
N SER A 252 4.55 -3.55 13.21
CA SER A 252 5.19 -4.27 14.32
C SER A 252 5.90 -5.52 13.80
N TRP A 253 7.13 -5.71 14.29
CA TRP A 253 7.90 -6.94 14.10
C TRP A 253 7.67 -7.96 15.23
N THR A 254 6.96 -7.59 16.29
CA THR A 254 6.64 -8.49 17.39
C THR A 254 5.50 -9.41 16.93
N PRO A 255 5.70 -10.74 16.93
CA PRO A 255 4.64 -11.67 16.58
C PRO A 255 3.47 -11.49 17.54
N VAL A 256 2.29 -11.16 17.02
CA VAL A 256 1.07 -11.22 17.81
C VAL A 256 0.64 -12.67 17.85
N ASN A 257 0.64 -13.29 19.04
CA ASN A 257 0.29 -14.71 19.20
C ASN A 257 -1.19 -15.00 18.89
N ASP A 258 -2.06 -13.97 18.94
CA ASP A 258 -3.52 -14.12 18.88
C ASP A 258 -4.19 -13.50 17.64
N LEU A 259 -3.42 -13.05 16.64
CA LEU A 259 -4.04 -12.71 15.36
C LEU A 259 -4.43 -14.02 14.66
N GLN A 260 -5.69 -14.42 14.80
CA GLN A 260 -6.38 -15.05 13.70
C GLN A 260 -6.14 -14.11 12.52
N ALA A 261 -5.26 -14.51 11.60
CA ALA A 261 -5.06 -13.81 10.37
C ALA A 261 -6.45 -13.67 9.75
N ALA A 262 -7.02 -12.46 9.80
CA ALA A 262 -8.17 -12.12 8.98
C ALA A 262 -7.67 -12.40 7.57
N THR A 263 -8.02 -13.58 7.06
CA THR A 263 -7.55 -14.05 5.78
C THR A 263 -8.08 -13.02 4.78
N PRO A 264 -7.23 -12.18 4.17
CA PRO A 264 -7.74 -11.17 3.25
C PRO A 264 -8.43 -11.96 2.15
N GLY A 265 -9.73 -11.69 1.96
CA GLY A 265 -10.62 -12.59 1.24
C GLY A 265 -10.03 -13.02 -0.10
N GLY A 266 -9.98 -14.34 -0.31
CA GLY A 266 -9.70 -15.02 -1.57
C GLY A 266 -8.71 -14.35 -2.54
N ILE A 267 -7.52 -14.95 -2.67
CA ILE A 267 -6.65 -14.73 -3.83
C ILE A 267 -7.46 -15.08 -5.08
N GLY A 268 -7.73 -14.08 -5.92
CA GLY A 268 -8.43 -14.34 -7.15
C GLY A 268 -9.00 -13.09 -7.77
N ARG A 269 -8.96 -13.09 -9.10
CA ARG A 269 -9.74 -12.23 -9.95
C ARG A 269 -11.21 -12.35 -9.56
N ARG A 270 -11.81 -11.25 -9.15
CA ARG A 270 -13.22 -11.17 -8.75
C ARG A 270 -14.04 -10.68 -9.93
N VAL A 271 -15.25 -11.18 -10.06
CA VAL A 271 -16.22 -10.75 -11.07
C VAL A 271 -17.46 -10.28 -10.35
N THR A 272 -17.97 -9.11 -10.71
CA THR A 272 -19.24 -8.57 -10.22
C THR A 272 -20.00 -7.94 -11.38
N THR A 273 -21.32 -8.04 -11.34
CA THR A 273 -22.19 -7.26 -12.23
C THR A 273 -22.53 -5.95 -11.55
N MET A 274 -22.44 -4.85 -12.28
CA MET A 274 -22.86 -3.53 -11.86
C MET A 274 -24.01 -3.06 -12.73
N ARG A 275 -25.04 -2.50 -12.08
CA ARG A 275 -26.11 -1.78 -12.77
C ARG A 275 -25.81 -0.29 -12.71
N VAL A 276 -25.39 0.26 -13.84
CA VAL A 276 -25.03 1.67 -14.03
C VAL A 276 -26.32 2.46 -14.27
N GLY A 277 -26.55 3.49 -13.45
CA GLY A 277 -27.66 4.43 -13.61
C GLY A 277 -27.37 5.49 -14.67
N GLU A 278 -28.30 6.44 -14.80
CA GLU A 278 -28.10 7.61 -15.68
C GLU A 278 -26.82 8.37 -15.32
N PRO A 279 -26.02 8.80 -16.31
CA PRO A 279 -24.84 9.61 -16.05
C PRO A 279 -25.18 10.87 -15.26
N MET A 280 -24.42 11.12 -14.19
CA MET A 280 -24.56 12.31 -13.36
C MET A 280 -23.37 13.23 -13.55
N SER A 281 -23.62 14.54 -13.57
CA SER A 281 -22.58 15.57 -13.56
C SER A 281 -22.47 16.19 -12.17
N GLY A 282 -21.27 16.61 -11.80
CA GLY A 282 -21.01 17.26 -10.52
C GLY A 282 -19.74 18.09 -10.56
N ILE A 283 -19.57 18.90 -9.52
CA ILE A 283 -18.39 19.74 -9.32
C ILE A 283 -17.57 19.14 -8.19
N VAL A 284 -16.29 18.88 -8.44
CA VAL A 284 -15.35 18.50 -7.38
C VAL A 284 -15.10 19.73 -6.52
N THR A 285 -15.58 19.72 -5.29
CA THR A 285 -15.53 20.87 -4.35
C THR A 285 -14.29 20.84 -3.48
N ALA A 286 -13.78 19.66 -3.18
CA ALA A 286 -12.52 19.48 -2.45
C ALA A 286 -11.78 18.23 -2.95
N VAL A 287 -10.46 18.35 -2.97
CA VAL A 287 -9.54 17.24 -3.15
C VAL A 287 -8.46 17.40 -2.10
N THR A 288 -8.32 16.42 -1.21
CA THR A 288 -7.20 16.38 -0.28
C THR A 288 -6.14 15.45 -0.85
N PRO A 289 -5.14 15.96 -1.58
CA PRO A 289 -3.97 15.15 -1.94
C PRO A 289 -3.15 14.89 -0.67
N GLU A 290 -2.39 13.80 -0.66
CA GLU A 290 -1.38 13.58 0.38
C GLU A 290 -0.47 14.83 0.52
N PRO A 291 -0.13 15.27 1.76
CA PRO A 291 0.58 16.52 2.02
C PRO A 291 1.88 16.64 1.21
N ARG A 292 2.22 17.87 0.83
CA ARG A 292 3.43 18.15 0.04
C ARG A 292 4.68 17.75 0.82
N ARG A 293 5.54 16.93 0.19
CA ARG A 293 6.95 16.82 0.56
C ARG A 293 7.54 18.22 0.73
N PRO A 294 8.27 18.52 1.82
CA PRO A 294 9.30 19.54 1.74
C PRO A 294 10.34 19.06 0.72
N THR A 295 10.57 19.90 -0.29
CA THR A 295 11.72 19.76 -1.20
C THR A 295 12.97 19.94 -0.35
N SER A 296 13.63 18.82 -0.05
CA SER A 296 14.99 18.78 0.50
C SER A 296 15.97 18.67 -0.64
#